data_AF-A0A3M1CR87-F1
#
_entry.id   AF-A0A3M1CR87-F1
#
_cell.length_a   1.000
_cell.length_b   1.000
_cell.length_c   1.000
_cell.angle_alpha   90.00
_cell.angle_beta   90.00
_cell.angle_gamma   90.00
#
_symmetry.space_group_name_H-M   'P 1'
#
loop_
_entity.id
_entity.type
_entity.pdbx_description
1 polymer ?
#
loop_
_entity_poly.entity_id
_entity_poly.type
_entity_poly.pdbx_seq_one_letter_code
_entity_poly.pdbx_strand_id
1 'polypeptide(L)'
;ILIVEGFLITTLDSAVRLNRYLFEELWKTVLPNPPAIMRQFWFNSGLSVILMLVLAMSNGWKLIWPVFGATNQLLAALTLIATTVWLNRAGRKTWYTLAPAVLMMVTTITALSYELFGDYIPHHNILLAITAVILLALAVGVAVLATKELLHLRTVKETPASA
;
A
#
# COMPACT_ATOMS: atom_id res chain seq x y z
N ILE A 1 -26.34 4.18 -22.29
CA ILE A 1 -25.97 5.48 -21.66
C ILE A 1 -26.32 5.43 -20.17
N LEU A 2 -27.59 5.26 -19.79
CA LEU A 2 -28.01 5.14 -18.38
C LEU A 2 -27.28 4.07 -17.54
N ILE A 3 -26.97 2.89 -18.11
CA ILE A 3 -26.23 1.83 -17.39
C ILE A 3 -24.80 2.25 -17.09
N VAL A 4 -24.13 2.93 -18.03
CA VAL A 4 -22.74 3.39 -17.86
C VAL A 4 -22.70 4.53 -16.85
N GLU A 5 -23.62 5.48 -16.93
CA GLU A 5 -23.76 6.57 -15.95
C GLU A 5 -24.08 6.04 -14.55
N GLY A 6 -25.03 5.10 -14.43
CA GLY A 6 -25.37 4.45 -13.16
C GLY A 6 -24.22 3.66 -12.56
N PHE A 7 -23.44 2.95 -13.41
CA PHE A 7 -22.23 2.27 -12.98
C PHE A 7 -21.18 3.27 -12.46
N LEU A 8 -20.91 4.34 -13.22
CA LEU A 8 -19.95 5.38 -12.82
C LEU A 8 -20.33 6.02 -11.48
N ILE A 9 -21.60 6.36 -11.29
CA ILE A 9 -22.08 6.95 -10.02
C ILE A 9 -21.92 5.95 -8.87
N THR A 10 -22.24 4.67 -9.08
CA THR A 10 -22.12 3.63 -8.04
C THR A 10 -20.66 3.38 -7.64
N THR A 11 -19.75 3.35 -8.62
CA THR A 11 -18.31 3.22 -8.37
C THR A 11 -17.75 4.46 -7.68
N LEU A 12 -18.16 5.66 -8.11
CA LEU A 12 -17.75 6.94 -7.51
C LEU A 12 -18.20 7.04 -6.05
N ASP A 13 -19.46 6.72 -5.77
CA ASP A 13 -20.02 6.68 -4.43
C ASP A 13 -19.28 5.69 -3.52
N SER A 14 -18.93 4.50 -4.05
CA SER A 14 -18.11 3.54 -3.32
C SER A 14 -16.67 4.02 -3.09
N ALA A 15 -16.05 4.67 -4.08
CA ALA A 15 -14.70 5.22 -3.97
C ALA A 15 -14.62 6.34 -2.91
N VAL A 16 -15.59 7.26 -2.88
CA VAL A 16 -15.65 8.34 -1.88
C VAL A 16 -15.81 7.77 -0.48
N ARG A 17 -16.64 6.73 -0.30
CA ARG A 17 -16.77 6.04 1.01
C ARG A 17 -15.46 5.41 1.46
N LEU A 18 -14.77 4.68 0.58
CA LEU A 18 -13.49 4.03 0.91
C LEU A 18 -12.40 5.05 1.22
N ASN A 19 -12.31 6.14 0.44
CA ASN A 19 -11.37 7.23 0.71
C ASN A 19 -11.64 7.89 2.06
N ARG A 20 -12.91 8.10 2.42
CA ARG A 20 -13.27 8.59 3.75
C ARG A 20 -12.74 7.67 4.86
N TYR A 21 -12.96 6.36 4.76
CA TYR A 21 -12.47 5.41 5.77
C TYR A 21 -10.94 5.41 5.84
N LEU A 22 -10.26 5.48 4.69
CA LEU A 22 -8.80 5.57 4.62
C LEU A 22 -8.29 6.83 5.31
N PHE A 23 -8.91 7.99 5.09
CA PHE A 23 -8.55 9.23 5.78
C PHE A 23 -8.79 9.14 7.28
N GLU A 24 -9.92 8.57 7.72
CA GLU A 24 -10.21 8.38 9.13
C GLU A 24 -9.20 7.47 9.83
N GLU A 25 -8.70 6.41 9.17
CA GLU A 25 -7.60 5.59 9.68
C GLU A 25 -6.26 6.34 9.65
N LEU A 26 -5.94 7.01 8.55
CA LEU A 26 -4.69 7.75 8.39
C LEU A 26 -4.54 8.83 9.45
N TRP A 27 -5.60 9.59 9.76
CA TRP A 27 -5.56 10.62 10.81
C TRP A 27 -5.36 10.02 12.20
N LYS A 28 -5.96 8.85 12.49
CA LYS A 28 -5.77 8.16 13.78
C LYS A 28 -4.37 7.58 13.92
N THR A 29 -3.75 7.14 12.83
CA THR A 29 -2.38 6.58 12.85
C THR A 29 -1.31 7.66 12.88
N VAL A 30 -1.51 8.79 12.19
CA VAL A 30 -0.51 9.87 12.09
C VAL A 30 -0.59 10.84 13.27
N LEU A 31 -1.79 11.15 13.77
CA LEU A 31 -1.99 12.13 14.85
C LEU A 31 -2.52 11.43 16.11
N PRO A 32 -1.80 11.48 17.25
CA PRO A 32 -2.27 10.87 18.50
C PRO A 32 -3.55 11.53 19.05
N ASN A 33 -3.81 12.80 18.71
CA ASN A 33 -5.04 13.53 19.05
C ASN A 33 -5.54 14.33 17.83
N PRO A 34 -6.32 13.73 16.90
CA PRO A 34 -6.80 14.45 15.73
C PRO A 34 -7.88 15.48 16.12
N PRO A 35 -7.80 16.73 15.61
CA PRO A 35 -8.78 17.77 15.88
C PRO A 35 -10.17 17.35 15.38
N ALA A 36 -11.23 17.79 16.08
CA ALA A 36 -12.60 17.34 15.87
C ALA A 36 -13.10 17.46 14.41
N ILE A 37 -12.58 18.44 13.67
CA ILE A 37 -12.91 18.73 12.27
C ILE A 37 -12.40 17.62 11.33
N MET A 38 -11.20 17.08 11.55
CA MET A 38 -10.63 15.98 10.74
C MET A 38 -11.29 14.62 11.06
N ARG A 39 -12.11 14.58 12.11
CA ARG A 39 -12.94 13.44 12.49
C ARG A 39 -14.38 13.55 11.95
N GLN A 40 -14.76 14.69 11.37
CA GLN A 40 -16.10 14.87 10.82
C GLN A 40 -16.21 14.25 9.43
N PHE A 41 -17.31 13.52 9.21
CA PHE A 41 -17.55 12.81 7.95
C PHE A 41 -17.64 13.74 6.74
N TRP A 42 -18.20 14.95 6.90
CA TRP A 42 -18.31 15.94 5.83
C TRP A 42 -16.94 16.44 5.36
N PHE A 43 -16.00 16.63 6.30
CA PHE A 43 -14.66 17.12 5.96
C PHE A 43 -13.88 16.06 5.16
N ASN A 44 -13.89 14.81 5.61
CA ASN A 44 -13.16 13.73 4.94
C ASN A 44 -13.79 13.35 3.58
N SER A 45 -15.13 13.36 3.47
CA SER A 45 -15.80 13.18 2.17
C SER A 45 -15.55 14.36 1.23
N GLY A 46 -15.62 15.60 1.72
CA GLY A 46 -15.35 16.79 0.93
C GLY A 46 -13.91 16.83 0.43
N LEU A 47 -12.94 16.52 1.30
CA LEU A 47 -11.53 16.39 0.94
C LEU A 47 -11.33 15.34 -0.15
N SER A 48 -11.96 14.16 -0.01
CA SER A 48 -11.88 13.08 -0.99
C SER A 48 -12.38 13.54 -2.36
N VAL A 49 -13.56 14.18 -2.41
CA VAL A 49 -14.15 14.66 -3.66
C VAL A 49 -13.30 15.76 -4.31
N ILE A 50 -12.78 16.71 -3.53
CA ILE A 50 -11.92 17.77 -4.05
C ILE A 50 -10.63 17.18 -4.65
N LEU A 51 -9.97 16.27 -3.93
CA LEU A 51 -8.74 15.63 -4.43
C LEU A 51 -8.99 14.83 -5.71
N MET A 52 -10.09 14.07 -5.76
CA MET A 52 -10.49 13.33 -6.96
C MET A 52 -10.79 14.26 -8.13
N LEU A 53 -11.45 15.40 -7.89
CA LEU A 53 -11.76 16.39 -8.92
C LEU A 53 -10.49 17.07 -9.47
N VAL A 54 -9.56 17.45 -8.59
CA VAL A 54 -8.27 18.01 -9.00
C VAL A 54 -7.49 17.02 -9.87
N LEU A 55 -7.40 15.76 -9.46
CA LEU A 55 -6.74 14.70 -10.23
C LEU A 55 -7.41 14.43 -11.58
N ALA A 56 -8.75 14.49 -11.62
CA ALA A 56 -9.51 14.33 -12.85
C ALA A 56 -9.23 15.49 -13.84
N MET A 57 -9.21 16.73 -13.35
CA MET A 57 -8.91 17.91 -14.17
C MET A 57 -7.46 17.95 -14.64
N SER A 58 -6.52 17.48 -13.83
CA SER A 58 -5.08 17.46 -14.16
C SER A 58 -4.68 16.29 -15.06
N ASN A 59 -5.63 15.52 -15.60
CA ASN A 59 -5.38 14.31 -16.38
C ASN A 59 -4.46 13.33 -15.65
N GLY A 60 -4.62 13.23 -14.32
CA GLY A 60 -3.73 12.51 -13.40
C GLY A 60 -3.71 10.99 -13.56
N TRP A 61 -4.47 10.42 -14.51
CA TRP A 61 -4.48 8.98 -14.76
C TRP A 61 -3.10 8.43 -15.13
N LYS A 62 -2.27 9.21 -15.85
CA LYS A 62 -0.89 8.84 -16.17
C LYS A 62 0.00 8.70 -14.92
N LEU A 63 -0.33 9.44 -13.87
CA LEU A 63 0.39 9.42 -12.60
C LEU A 63 -0.12 8.28 -11.70
N ILE A 64 -1.44 8.06 -11.69
CA ILE A 64 -2.08 7.06 -10.84
C ILE A 64 -1.73 5.64 -11.28
N TRP A 65 -1.60 5.39 -12.59
CA TRP A 65 -1.46 4.03 -13.11
C TRP A 65 -0.20 3.30 -12.62
N PRO A 66 1.02 3.87 -12.72
CA PRO A 66 2.22 3.21 -12.21
C PRO A 66 2.20 3.05 -10.69
N VAL A 67 1.74 4.10 -9.98
CA VAL A 67 1.64 4.11 -8.52
C VAL A 67 0.68 3.04 -8.01
N PHE A 68 -0.45 2.86 -8.69
CA PHE A 68 -1.42 1.80 -8.39
C PHE A 68 -0.80 0.41 -8.57
N GLY A 69 -0.09 0.19 -9.68
CA GLY A 69 0.60 -1.07 -9.95
C GLY A 69 1.62 -1.41 -8.86
N ALA A 70 2.51 -0.48 -8.52
CA ALA A 70 3.54 -0.69 -7.50
C ALA A 70 2.95 -0.89 -6.09
N THR A 71 1.93 -0.10 -5.72
CA THR A 71 1.26 -0.24 -4.41
C THR A 71 0.60 -1.61 -4.27
N ASN A 72 -0.03 -2.14 -5.33
CA ASN A 72 -0.64 -3.47 -5.30
C ASN A 72 0.39 -4.58 -5.13
N GLN A 73 1.58 -4.44 -5.74
CA GLN A 73 2.66 -5.41 -5.56
C GLN A 73 3.17 -5.41 -4.12
N LEU A 74 3.28 -4.24 -3.48
CA LEU A 74 3.63 -4.13 -2.06
C LEU A 74 2.56 -4.74 -1.15
N LEU A 75 1.28 -4.49 -1.42
CA LEU A 75 0.18 -5.06 -0.64
C LEU A 75 0.14 -6.61 -0.77
N ALA A 76 0.39 -7.12 -1.97
CA ALA A 76 0.49 -8.55 -2.22
C ALA A 76 1.68 -9.18 -1.47
N ALA A 77 2.85 -8.54 -1.49
CA ALA A 77 4.00 -8.97 -0.71
C ALA A 77 3.69 -9.00 0.80
N LEU A 78 3.09 -7.95 1.34
CA LEU A 78 2.68 -7.88 2.75
C LEU A 78 1.70 -9.00 3.11
N THR A 79 0.73 -9.26 2.24
CA THR A 79 -0.27 -10.33 2.44
C THR A 79 0.38 -11.72 2.43
N LEU A 80 1.31 -11.97 1.52
CA LEU A 80 2.06 -13.24 1.48
C LEU A 80 2.95 -13.40 2.71
N ILE A 81 3.59 -12.34 3.20
CA ILE A 81 4.36 -12.36 4.45
C ILE A 81 3.44 -12.69 5.62
N ALA A 82 2.30 -12.00 5.76
CA ALA A 82 1.33 -12.29 6.82
C ALA A 82 0.81 -13.74 6.77
N THR A 83 0.53 -14.26 5.57
CA THR A 83 0.13 -15.65 5.37
C THR A 83 1.25 -16.62 5.73
N THR A 84 2.50 -16.27 5.44
CA THR A 84 3.69 -17.06 5.82
C THR A 84 3.81 -17.17 7.33
N VAL A 85 3.62 -16.06 8.05
CA VAL A 85 3.65 -16.02 9.52
C VAL A 85 2.52 -16.87 10.10
N TRP A 86 1.32 -16.76 9.54
CA TRP A 86 0.17 -17.58 9.93
C TRP A 86 0.42 -19.08 9.71
N LEU A 87 0.93 -19.47 8.54
CA LEU A 87 1.29 -20.87 8.25
C LEU A 87 2.37 -21.41 9.19
N ASN A 88 3.35 -20.58 9.53
CA ASN A 88 4.39 -20.97 10.48
C ASN A 88 3.81 -21.25 11.86
N ARG A 89 2.91 -20.39 12.34
CA ARG A 89 2.19 -20.58 13.62
C ARG A 89 1.27 -21.81 13.58
N ALA A 90 0.70 -22.13 12.42
CA ALA A 90 -0.09 -23.34 12.21
C ALA A 90 0.75 -24.62 12.04
N GLY A 91 2.09 -24.55 12.15
CA GLY A 91 2.99 -25.69 11.99
C GLY A 91 3.07 -26.24 10.56
N ARG A 92 2.62 -25.48 9.57
CA ARG A 92 2.61 -25.89 8.15
C ARG A 92 3.87 -25.41 7.43
N LYS A 93 4.17 -26.02 6.28
CA LYS A 93 5.30 -25.61 5.44
C LYS A 93 5.07 -24.19 4.89
N THR A 94 6.01 -23.31 5.15
CA THR A 94 5.94 -21.87 4.83
C THR A 94 6.54 -21.50 3.46
N TRP A 95 7.29 -22.43 2.85
CA TRP A 95 8.00 -22.19 1.58
C TRP A 95 7.08 -21.72 0.44
N TYR A 96 5.87 -22.26 0.36
CA TYR A 96 4.92 -21.97 -0.72
C TYR A 96 4.44 -20.52 -0.74
N THR A 97 4.45 -19.83 0.39
CA THR A 97 4.08 -18.42 0.50
C THR A 97 5.29 -17.50 0.62
N LEU A 98 6.37 -17.99 1.23
CA LEU A 98 7.60 -17.21 1.39
C LEU A 98 8.32 -16.99 0.06
N ALA A 99 8.43 -18.02 -0.78
CA ALA A 99 9.08 -17.91 -2.08
C ALA A 99 8.42 -16.85 -2.99
N PRO A 100 7.09 -16.85 -3.21
CA PRO A 100 6.45 -15.79 -3.98
C PRO A 100 6.52 -14.43 -3.27
N ALA A 101 6.50 -14.36 -1.94
CA ALA A 101 6.67 -13.09 -1.23
C ALA A 101 8.03 -12.43 -1.55
N VAL A 102 9.12 -13.21 -1.49
CA VAL A 102 10.47 -12.73 -1.79
C VAL A 102 10.58 -12.31 -3.26
N LEU A 103 10.05 -13.12 -4.17
CA LEU A 103 10.03 -12.77 -5.60
C LEU A 103 9.30 -11.45 -5.82
N MET A 104 8.09 -11.29 -5.27
CA MET A 104 7.32 -10.05 -5.40
C MET A 104 8.07 -8.84 -4.84
N MET A 105 8.74 -8.97 -3.69
CA MET A 105 9.53 -7.89 -3.12
C MET A 105 10.69 -7.48 -4.04
N VAL A 106 11.44 -8.45 -4.55
CA VAL A 106 12.57 -8.20 -5.45
C VAL A 106 12.08 -7.54 -6.74
N THR A 107 11.02 -8.05 -7.34
CA THR A 107 10.47 -7.46 -8.57
C THR A 107 9.94 -6.05 -8.33
N THR A 108 9.30 -5.77 -7.19
CA THR A 108 8.76 -4.44 -6.87
C THR A 108 9.88 -3.42 -6.67
N ILE A 109 10.90 -3.77 -5.89
CA ILE A 109 12.06 -2.88 -5.64
C ILE A 109 12.81 -2.62 -6.95
N THR A 110 13.00 -3.65 -7.77
CA THR A 110 13.71 -3.53 -9.05
C THR A 110 12.91 -2.65 -10.02
N ALA A 111 11.60 -2.87 -10.14
CA ALA A 111 10.73 -2.09 -11.02
C ALA A 111 10.68 -0.62 -10.60
N LEU A 112 10.46 -0.33 -9.32
CA LEU A 112 10.43 1.05 -8.81
C LEU A 112 11.78 1.76 -8.98
N SER A 113 12.89 1.04 -8.78
CA SER A 113 14.22 1.61 -9.00
C SER A 113 14.45 1.92 -10.49
N TYR A 114 14.06 1.00 -11.38
CA TYR A 114 14.16 1.19 -12.82
C TYR A 114 13.32 2.39 -13.29
N GLU A 115 12.08 2.52 -12.82
CA GLU A 115 11.21 3.64 -13.17
C GLU A 115 11.73 4.98 -12.63
N LEU A 116 12.25 4.98 -11.39
CA LEU A 116 12.80 6.18 -10.77
C LEU A 116 14.02 6.72 -11.53
N PHE A 117 15.01 5.86 -11.82
CA PHE A 117 16.25 6.28 -12.48
C PHE A 117 16.12 6.38 -14.00
N GLY A 118 15.28 5.54 -14.62
CA GLY A 118 15.14 5.45 -16.07
C GLY A 118 14.13 6.45 -16.66
N ASP A 119 13.07 6.78 -15.93
CA ASP A 119 11.97 7.59 -16.48
C ASP A 119 11.69 8.86 -15.66
N TYR A 120 11.54 8.75 -14.33
CA TYR A 120 11.04 9.85 -13.52
C TYR A 120 12.04 10.98 -13.30
N ILE A 121 13.31 10.65 -13.01
CA ILE A 121 14.37 11.63 -12.83
C ILE A 121 14.73 12.32 -14.17
N PRO A 122 14.95 11.59 -15.28
CA PRO A 122 15.31 12.20 -16.56
C PRO A 122 14.22 13.10 -17.17
N HIS A 123 12.95 12.76 -17.00
CA HIS A 123 11.83 13.55 -17.55
C HIS A 123 11.33 14.66 -16.60
N HIS A 124 12.06 14.95 -15.52
CA HIS A 124 11.70 15.95 -14.51
C HIS A 124 10.29 15.79 -13.92
N ASN A 125 9.77 14.56 -13.85
CA ASN A 125 8.46 14.31 -13.26
C ASN A 125 8.57 14.19 -11.74
N ILE A 126 8.71 15.35 -11.09
CA ILE A 126 8.97 15.48 -9.65
C ILE A 126 7.93 14.72 -8.81
N LEU A 127 6.66 14.75 -9.22
CA LEU A 127 5.58 14.11 -8.47
C LEU A 127 5.72 12.58 -8.45
N LEU A 128 5.99 11.96 -9.60
CA LEU A 128 6.24 10.52 -9.69
C LEU A 128 7.53 10.12 -8.98
N ALA A 129 8.58 10.93 -9.10
CA ALA A 129 9.84 10.68 -8.41
C ALA A 129 9.65 10.66 -6.88
N ILE A 130 8.94 11.64 -6.31
CA ILE A 130 8.64 11.66 -4.86
C ILE A 130 7.82 10.44 -4.46
N THR A 131 6.81 10.09 -5.25
CA THR A 131 5.93 8.96 -4.93
C THR A 131 6.68 7.62 -5.02
N ALA A 132 7.55 7.45 -6.02
CA ALA A 132 8.40 6.28 -6.16
C ALA A 132 9.40 6.15 -5.00
N VAL A 133 9.97 7.26 -4.52
CA VAL A 133 10.84 7.27 -3.33
C VAL A 133 10.06 6.85 -2.08
N ILE A 134 8.84 7.36 -1.89
CA ILE A 134 7.97 6.95 -0.77
C ILE A 134 7.65 5.45 -0.86
N LEU A 135 7.28 4.95 -2.04
CA LEU A 135 6.98 3.54 -2.24
C LEU A 135 8.20 2.64 -2.02
N LEU A 136 9.40 3.07 -2.45
CA LEU A 136 10.64 2.36 -2.16
C LEU A 136 10.93 2.33 -0.65
N ALA A 137 10.73 3.44 0.05
CA ALA A 137 10.88 3.47 1.51
C ALA A 137 9.91 2.51 2.20
N LEU A 138 8.64 2.46 1.76
CA LEU A 138 7.66 1.49 2.25
C LEU A 138 8.05 0.05 1.93
N ALA A 139 8.56 -0.21 0.72
CA ALA A 139 9.06 -1.52 0.31
C ALA A 139 10.19 -1.99 1.23
N VAL A 140 11.17 -1.13 1.51
CA VAL A 140 12.24 -1.43 2.46
C VAL A 140 11.67 -1.67 3.87
N GLY A 141 10.70 -0.87 4.31
CA GLY A 141 10.00 -1.07 5.57
C GLY A 141 9.34 -2.45 5.68
N VAL A 142 8.64 -2.89 4.63
CA VAL A 142 8.04 -4.24 4.55
C VAL A 142 9.12 -5.32 4.55
N ALA A 143 10.24 -5.13 3.85
CA ALA A 143 11.35 -6.08 3.85
C ALA A 143 11.95 -6.27 5.24
N VAL A 144 12.16 -5.16 5.96
CA VAL A 144 12.67 -5.17 7.34
C VAL A 144 11.67 -5.85 8.27
N LEU A 145 10.37 -5.54 8.16
CA LEU A 145 9.33 -6.18 8.97
C LEU A 145 9.28 -7.69 8.73
N ALA A 146 9.31 -8.11 7.45
CA ALA A 146 9.32 -9.52 7.08
C ALA A 146 10.52 -10.26 7.68
N THR A 147 11.71 -9.66 7.59
CA THR A 147 12.95 -10.24 8.11
C THR A 147 12.90 -10.33 9.64
N LYS A 148 12.44 -9.28 10.33
CA LYS A 148 12.28 -9.27 11.79
C LYS A 148 11.33 -10.37 12.25
N GLU A 149 10.18 -10.51 11.60
CA GLU A 149 9.20 -11.53 11.96
C GLU A 149 9.72 -12.95 11.67
N LEU A 150 10.39 -13.17 10.54
CA LEU A 150 11.02 -14.45 10.22
C LEU A 150 12.13 -14.84 11.22
N LEU A 151 12.93 -13.88 11.68
CA LEU A 151 13.95 -14.10 12.70
C LEU A 151 13.33 -14.40 14.07
N HIS A 152 12.27 -13.69 14.45
CA HIS A 152 11.49 -13.96 15.67
C HIS A 152 10.94 -15.40 15.65
N LEU A 153 10.40 -15.83 14.52
CA LEU A 153 9.89 -17.19 14.36
C LEU A 153 10.99 -18.27 14.47
N ARG A 154 12.25 -17.95 14.14
CA ARG A 154 13.39 -18.86 14.35
C ARG A 154 13.80 -18.94 15.82
N THR A 155 13.90 -17.81 16.53
CA THR A 155 14.30 -17.80 17.95
C THR A 155 13.29 -18.51 18.86
N VAL A 156 11.99 -18.37 18.59
CA VAL A 156 10.95 -19.11 19.34
C VAL A 156 11.04 -20.62 19.12
N LYS A 157 11.44 -21.06 17.92
CA LYS A 157 11.57 -22.49 17.61
C LYS A 157 12.82 -23.12 18.23
N GLU A 158 13.88 -22.34 18.45
CA GLU A 158 15.12 -22.79 19.13
C GLU A 158 15.05 -22.73 20.66
N THR A 159 13.94 -22.23 21.22
CA THR A 159 13.64 -22.36 22.64
C THR A 159 12.58 -23.46 22.82
N PRO A 160 12.90 -24.76 22.64
CA PRO A 160 11.97 -25.80 23.02
C PRO A 160 11.74 -25.70 24.53
N ALA A 161 10.49 -25.88 24.93
CA ALA A 161 10.04 -25.89 26.30
C ALA A 161 11.05 -26.56 27.25
N SER A 162 11.77 -25.74 28.01
CA SER A 162 12.34 -26.12 29.30
C SER A 162 11.19 -26.02 30.31
N ALA A 163 10.30 -27.00 30.30
CA ALA A 163 9.38 -27.32 31.39
C ALA A 163 8.84 -28.75 31.19
#